data_AF-A0A2U3B4F3-F1
#
_entry.id   AF-A0A2U3B4F3-F1
#
_cell.length_a   1.000
_cell.length_b   1.000
_cell.length_c   1.000
_cell.angle_alpha   90.00
_cell.angle_beta   90.00
_cell.angle_gamma   90.00
#
_symmetry.space_group_name_H-M   'P 1'
#
loop_
_entity.id
_entity.type
_entity.pdbx_description
1 polymer ?
#
loop_
_entity_poly.entity_id
_entity_poly.type
_entity_poly.pdbx_seq_one_letter_code
_entity_poly.pdbx_strand_id
1 'polypeptide(L)'
;MKNKTVTNSILGFLILFFNISGYAQSEIHNNQEAIRLNNLLRKHSKNTDSLTFYANELLRYSKENNLEYWTYNAYVALGNSERISGNIIESNNSYHHALGIAEAISDKKSQYKVMNNIAMNHKRLNRNDSAYYYFKKLDKYHSKQLEVLPASIAKMNIGLTFFQYQELDSANYYLKNSYNGFIEAKNKRFIAQNLNLLGELQLQKEAYSKALEYANSSLNLANENNFKFLLPTNYSLLSRIYTSMGNEEKADEYSNLAKESRPKNMEFSNSKIANLNDAIREDKAKAYESVLNDSEDSKMFYKANFFIILIVVLLLGIVIYFLLKRNRIIKNEVKVIQQNIEIIRESKVGNKVVDEKVIQLKSKASINSSNILYVKSDGHYVEYHLDTKKNPEVDRNTMIEVEKLLPSKSFVRIHKSYIVNINKIKIINSTKIMLDTGEWINLSRVYKERLKNILHKE
;
A
#
# COMPACT_ATOMS: atom_id res chain seq x y z
N MET A 1 31.78 -12.86 -17.13
CA MET A 1 30.93 -12.46 -18.27
C MET A 1 29.47 -12.98 -18.22
N LYS A 2 28.96 -13.58 -17.11
CA LYS A 2 27.61 -14.18 -17.06
C LYS A 2 26.47 -13.29 -16.53
N ASN A 3 26.72 -12.07 -16.04
CA ASN A 3 25.68 -11.20 -15.44
C ASN A 3 25.13 -10.07 -16.35
N LYS A 4 25.63 -9.93 -17.59
CA LYS A 4 25.17 -8.88 -18.52
C LYS A 4 24.01 -9.31 -19.43
N THR A 5 23.77 -10.61 -19.60
CA THR A 5 22.73 -11.14 -20.49
C THR A 5 21.35 -11.15 -19.84
N VAL A 6 21.26 -11.37 -18.52
CA VAL A 6 19.97 -11.39 -17.81
C VAL A 6 19.39 -9.97 -17.67
N THR A 7 20.21 -8.96 -17.38
CA THR A 7 19.80 -7.55 -17.29
C THR A 7 19.32 -6.98 -18.64
N ASN A 8 19.97 -7.34 -19.75
CA ASN A 8 19.53 -6.90 -21.09
C ASN A 8 18.21 -7.58 -21.52
N SER A 9 17.96 -8.82 -21.08
CA SER A 9 16.67 -9.50 -21.37
C SER A 9 15.51 -8.90 -20.58
N ILE A 10 15.73 -8.51 -19.32
CA ILE A 10 14.71 -7.85 -18.48
C ILE A 10 14.44 -6.42 -18.96
N LEU A 11 15.48 -5.70 -19.38
CA LEU A 11 15.34 -4.35 -19.93
C LEU A 11 14.63 -4.36 -21.30
N GLY A 12 14.92 -5.34 -22.15
CA GLY A 12 14.20 -5.55 -23.41
C GLY A 12 12.73 -5.90 -23.22
N PHE A 13 12.41 -6.70 -22.19
CA PHE A 13 11.02 -7.04 -21.85
C PHE A 13 10.25 -5.85 -21.27
N LEU A 14 10.91 -5.00 -20.46
CA LEU A 14 10.34 -3.76 -19.95
C LEU A 14 10.09 -2.74 -21.08
N ILE A 15 11.02 -2.60 -22.03
CA ILE A 15 10.86 -1.66 -23.16
C ILE A 15 9.73 -2.12 -24.11
N LEU A 16 9.53 -3.43 -24.32
CA LEU A 16 8.41 -3.91 -25.11
C LEU A 16 7.05 -3.69 -24.42
N PHE A 17 6.98 -3.90 -23.09
CA PHE A 17 5.76 -3.65 -22.33
C PHE A 17 5.41 -2.15 -22.25
N PHE A 18 6.40 -1.27 -22.11
CA PHE A 18 6.18 0.18 -22.11
C PHE A 18 5.74 0.73 -23.47
N ASN A 19 6.13 0.11 -24.59
CA ASN A 19 5.73 0.60 -25.91
C ASN A 19 4.25 0.29 -26.24
N ILE A 20 3.71 -0.84 -25.79
CA ILE A 20 2.32 -1.21 -26.11
C ILE A 20 1.33 -0.49 -25.17
N SER A 21 1.63 -0.38 -23.87
CA SER A 21 0.80 0.40 -22.95
C SER A 21 1.00 1.91 -23.10
N GLY A 22 2.20 2.35 -23.48
CA GLY A 22 2.52 3.76 -23.71
C GLY A 22 1.84 4.36 -24.93
N TYR A 23 1.64 3.58 -26.00
CA TYR A 23 1.00 4.09 -27.22
C TYR A 23 -0.46 4.47 -26.98
N ALA A 24 -1.26 3.57 -26.42
CA ALA A 24 -2.65 3.86 -26.06
C ALA A 24 -2.76 4.98 -25.01
N GLN A 25 -1.87 5.00 -24.01
CA GLN A 25 -1.88 6.04 -22.98
C GLN A 25 -1.44 7.42 -23.53
N SER A 26 -0.60 7.44 -24.56
CA SER A 26 -0.22 8.66 -25.29
C SER A 26 -1.37 9.21 -26.16
N GLU A 27 -2.12 8.35 -26.86
CA GLU A 27 -3.29 8.77 -27.63
C GLU A 27 -4.40 9.34 -26.72
N ILE A 28 -4.60 8.72 -25.56
CA ILE A 28 -5.66 9.12 -24.60
C ILE A 28 -5.37 10.50 -24.00
N HIS A 29 -4.10 10.88 -23.82
CA HIS A 29 -3.74 12.12 -23.11
C HIS A 29 -3.31 13.27 -24.02
N ASN A 30 -2.85 13.00 -25.25
CA ASN A 30 -2.26 14.04 -26.10
C ASN A 30 -3.22 14.60 -27.17
N ASN A 31 -4.42 14.03 -27.35
CA ASN A 31 -5.35 14.49 -28.39
C ASN A 31 -6.58 15.23 -27.83
N GLN A 32 -6.45 16.55 -27.68
CA GLN A 32 -7.50 17.39 -27.09
C GLN A 32 -8.83 17.38 -27.86
N GLU A 33 -8.77 17.30 -29.20
CA GLU A 33 -9.99 17.32 -30.02
C GLU A 33 -10.77 16.01 -29.90
N ALA A 34 -10.08 14.86 -29.94
CA ALA A 34 -10.71 13.56 -29.70
C ALA A 34 -11.34 13.49 -28.29
N ILE A 35 -10.65 14.03 -27.27
CA ILE A 35 -11.19 14.13 -25.91
C ILE A 35 -12.45 15.01 -25.88
N ARG A 36 -12.42 16.17 -26.54
CA ARG A 36 -13.56 17.11 -26.64
C ARG A 36 -14.78 16.44 -27.27
N LEU A 37 -14.59 15.79 -28.42
CA LEU A 37 -15.65 15.07 -29.14
C LEU A 37 -16.21 13.92 -28.30
N ASN A 38 -15.36 13.15 -27.62
CA ASN A 38 -15.80 12.09 -26.72
C ASN A 38 -16.56 12.61 -25.49
N ASN A 39 -16.22 13.79 -24.97
CA ASN A 39 -16.99 14.43 -23.91
C ASN A 39 -18.37 14.87 -24.40
N LEU A 40 -18.48 15.36 -25.64
CA LEU A 40 -19.76 15.68 -26.26
C LEU A 40 -20.63 14.43 -26.46
N LEU A 41 -20.04 13.30 -26.88
CA LEU A 41 -20.74 12.00 -26.92
C LEU A 41 -21.37 11.63 -25.57
N ARG A 42 -20.61 11.77 -24.48
CA ARG A 42 -21.11 11.47 -23.12
C ARG A 42 -22.23 12.40 -22.72
N LYS A 43 -22.05 13.71 -22.94
CA LYS A 43 -23.05 14.75 -22.64
C LYS A 43 -24.37 14.52 -23.37
N HIS A 44 -24.30 14.12 -24.64
CA HIS A 44 -25.46 13.95 -25.50
C HIS A 44 -25.90 12.48 -25.65
N SER A 45 -25.49 11.59 -24.74
CA SER A 45 -25.73 10.14 -24.82
C SER A 45 -27.21 9.71 -24.84
N LYS A 46 -28.14 10.60 -24.50
CA LYS A 46 -29.60 10.36 -24.56
C LYS A 46 -30.27 10.93 -25.81
N ASN A 47 -29.60 11.76 -26.58
CA ASN A 47 -30.12 12.33 -27.83
C ASN A 47 -29.46 11.61 -28.99
N THR A 48 -30.23 10.78 -29.68
CA THR A 48 -29.73 9.89 -30.74
C THR A 48 -29.11 10.65 -31.91
N ASP A 49 -29.68 11.78 -32.33
CA ASP A 49 -29.15 12.58 -33.43
C ASP A 49 -27.79 13.20 -33.07
N SER A 50 -27.70 13.79 -31.88
CA SER A 50 -26.45 14.35 -31.36
C SER A 50 -25.39 13.27 -31.15
N LEU A 51 -25.79 12.11 -30.63
CA LEU A 51 -24.90 10.96 -30.42
C LEU A 51 -24.32 10.49 -31.76
N THR A 52 -25.16 10.36 -32.78
CA THR A 52 -24.76 9.98 -34.15
C THR A 52 -23.82 11.01 -34.75
N PHE A 53 -24.16 12.31 -34.65
CA PHE A 53 -23.35 13.40 -35.17
C PHE A 53 -21.94 13.40 -34.58
N TYR A 54 -21.81 13.44 -33.26
CA TYR A 54 -20.50 13.48 -32.61
C TYR A 54 -19.72 12.17 -32.77
N ALA A 55 -20.41 11.04 -32.99
CA ALA A 55 -19.73 9.77 -33.21
C ALA A 55 -19.10 9.72 -34.60
N ASN A 56 -19.79 10.25 -35.62
CA ASN A 56 -19.22 10.42 -36.95
C ASN A 56 -18.07 11.43 -36.98
N GLU A 57 -18.18 12.54 -36.26
CA GLU A 57 -17.09 13.52 -36.12
C GLU A 57 -15.86 12.89 -35.46
N LEU A 58 -16.04 12.17 -34.35
CA LEU A 58 -14.94 11.45 -33.69
C LEU A 58 -14.36 10.37 -34.61
N LEU A 59 -15.20 9.66 -35.36
CA LEU A 59 -14.76 8.61 -36.29
C LEU A 59 -13.88 9.18 -37.39
N ARG A 60 -14.32 10.27 -38.03
CA ARG A 60 -13.57 10.98 -39.07
C ARG A 60 -12.23 11.46 -38.52
N TYR A 61 -12.27 12.25 -37.44
CA TYR A 61 -11.07 12.82 -36.84
C TYR A 61 -10.07 11.75 -36.40
N SER A 62 -10.54 10.69 -35.73
CA SER A 62 -9.67 9.62 -35.26
C SER A 62 -9.04 8.82 -36.40
N LYS A 63 -9.78 8.56 -37.49
CA LYS A 63 -9.21 7.89 -38.68
C LYS A 63 -8.17 8.74 -39.40
N GLU A 64 -8.44 10.04 -39.60
CA GLU A 64 -7.49 10.96 -40.24
C GLU A 64 -6.18 11.08 -39.47
N ASN A 65 -6.23 10.91 -38.14
CA ASN A 65 -5.09 11.02 -37.25
C ASN A 65 -4.53 9.65 -36.79
N ASN A 66 -5.01 8.54 -37.35
CA ASN A 66 -4.61 7.16 -36.99
C ASN A 66 -4.71 6.86 -35.49
N LEU A 67 -5.81 7.26 -34.85
CA LEU A 67 -6.04 7.13 -33.42
C LEU A 67 -6.96 5.95 -33.09
N GLU A 68 -6.40 4.75 -32.99
CA GLU A 68 -7.16 3.50 -32.89
C GLU A 68 -8.10 3.47 -31.68
N TYR A 69 -7.64 3.96 -30.52
CA TYR A 69 -8.47 4.00 -29.32
C TYR A 69 -9.72 4.90 -29.51
N TRP A 70 -9.55 6.04 -30.18
CA TRP A 70 -10.63 6.98 -30.42
C TRP A 70 -11.57 6.48 -31.54
N THR A 71 -11.03 5.81 -32.56
CA THR A 71 -11.83 5.11 -33.58
C THR A 71 -12.70 4.02 -32.97
N TYR A 72 -12.16 3.24 -32.03
CA TYR A 72 -12.94 2.28 -31.24
C TYR A 72 -14.11 2.95 -30.51
N ASN A 73 -13.86 4.04 -29.78
CA ASN A 73 -14.92 4.74 -29.03
C ASN A 73 -16.01 5.31 -29.95
N ALA A 74 -15.62 5.81 -31.12
CA ALA A 74 -16.55 6.30 -32.13
C ALA A 74 -17.48 5.19 -32.64
N TYR A 75 -16.94 4.03 -33.00
CA TYR A 75 -17.74 2.88 -33.42
C TYR A 75 -18.65 2.34 -32.33
N VAL A 76 -18.20 2.32 -31.06
CA VAL A 76 -19.06 1.96 -29.93
C VAL A 76 -20.22 2.96 -29.79
N ALA A 77 -19.96 4.25 -29.98
CA ALA A 77 -21.00 5.27 -29.91
C ALA A 77 -22.00 5.19 -31.06
N LEU A 78 -21.54 4.96 -32.30
CA LEU A 78 -22.41 4.68 -33.45
C LEU A 78 -23.28 3.46 -33.19
N GLY A 79 -22.67 2.34 -32.77
CA GLY A 79 -23.41 1.12 -32.46
C GLY A 79 -24.47 1.33 -31.38
N ASN A 80 -24.19 2.14 -30.36
CA ASN A 80 -25.19 2.51 -29.36
C ASN A 80 -26.33 3.34 -29.95
N SER A 81 -26.01 4.32 -30.79
CA SER A 81 -26.98 5.19 -31.44
C SER A 81 -27.92 4.40 -32.35
N GLU A 82 -27.36 3.58 -33.24
CA GLU A 82 -28.08 2.70 -34.17
C GLU A 82 -29.01 1.74 -33.41
N ARG A 83 -28.54 1.19 -32.28
CA ARG A 83 -29.35 0.33 -31.41
C ARG A 83 -30.53 1.06 -30.79
N ILE A 84 -30.37 2.33 -30.44
CA ILE A 84 -31.44 3.18 -29.89
C ILE A 84 -32.45 3.50 -30.99
N SER A 85 -31.99 3.77 -32.22
CA SER A 85 -32.83 3.99 -33.41
C SER A 85 -33.56 2.73 -33.91
N GLY A 86 -33.27 1.55 -33.35
CA GLY A 86 -33.83 0.27 -33.80
C GLY A 86 -33.10 -0.38 -34.98
N ASN A 87 -32.01 0.22 -35.46
CA ASN A 87 -31.15 -0.28 -36.54
C ASN A 87 -30.16 -1.33 -35.98
N ILE A 88 -30.69 -2.47 -35.56
CA ILE A 88 -29.93 -3.49 -34.81
C ILE A 88 -28.83 -4.15 -35.65
N ILE A 89 -29.00 -4.24 -36.98
CA ILE A 89 -28.02 -4.85 -37.88
C ILE A 89 -26.81 -3.92 -38.06
N GLU A 90 -27.06 -2.66 -38.35
CA GLU A 90 -26.07 -1.59 -38.46
C GLU A 90 -25.30 -1.45 -37.14
N SER A 91 -26.04 -1.47 -36.02
CA SER A 91 -25.46 -1.50 -34.68
C SER A 91 -24.46 -2.64 -34.50
N ASN A 92 -24.80 -3.84 -34.96
CA ASN A 92 -23.89 -4.98 -34.92
C ASN A 92 -22.66 -4.76 -35.81
N ASN A 93 -22.80 -4.20 -37.01
CA ASN A 93 -21.65 -3.90 -37.87
C ASN A 93 -20.70 -2.90 -37.20
N SER A 94 -21.22 -1.82 -36.62
CA SER A 94 -20.45 -0.85 -35.84
C SER A 94 -19.73 -1.50 -34.66
N TYR A 95 -20.42 -2.36 -33.91
CA TYR A 95 -19.78 -3.10 -32.82
C TYR A 95 -18.73 -4.11 -33.31
N HIS A 96 -18.91 -4.76 -34.46
CA HIS A 96 -17.90 -5.64 -35.03
C HIS A 96 -16.63 -4.89 -35.46
N HIS A 97 -16.77 -3.68 -36.01
CA HIS A 97 -15.62 -2.80 -36.24
C HIS A 97 -14.90 -2.44 -34.94
N ALA A 98 -15.64 -2.05 -33.90
CA ALA A 98 -15.06 -1.78 -32.59
C ALA A 98 -14.36 -3.02 -32.00
N LEU A 99 -14.95 -4.21 -32.14
CA LEU A 99 -14.35 -5.46 -31.66
C LEU A 99 -13.04 -5.75 -32.38
N GLY A 100 -12.97 -5.60 -33.71
CA GLY A 100 -11.75 -5.79 -34.49
C GLY A 100 -10.62 -4.85 -34.07
N ILE A 101 -10.94 -3.58 -33.80
CA ILE A 101 -9.95 -2.62 -33.27
C ILE A 101 -9.48 -3.04 -31.87
N ALA A 102 -10.42 -3.39 -30.98
CA ALA A 102 -10.08 -3.84 -29.63
C ALA A 102 -9.23 -5.13 -29.62
N GLU A 103 -9.41 -6.00 -30.62
CA GLU A 103 -8.56 -7.17 -30.87
C GLU A 103 -7.16 -6.77 -31.35
N ALA A 104 -7.06 -5.83 -32.31
CA ALA A 104 -5.79 -5.34 -32.83
C ALA A 104 -4.92 -4.70 -31.73
N ILE A 105 -5.51 -3.86 -30.87
CA ILE A 105 -4.79 -3.25 -29.73
C ILE A 105 -4.66 -4.16 -28.50
N SER A 106 -5.11 -5.42 -28.60
CA SER A 106 -5.09 -6.41 -27.51
C SER A 106 -5.79 -5.98 -26.21
N ASP A 107 -6.73 -5.02 -26.26
CA ASP A 107 -7.52 -4.57 -25.11
C ASP A 107 -8.68 -5.54 -24.84
N LYS A 108 -8.42 -6.53 -23.98
CA LYS A 108 -9.41 -7.52 -23.56
C LYS A 108 -10.65 -6.88 -22.92
N LYS A 109 -10.48 -5.83 -22.11
CA LYS A 109 -11.61 -5.19 -21.42
C LYS A 109 -12.57 -4.57 -22.43
N SER A 110 -12.04 -3.90 -23.44
CA SER A 110 -12.82 -3.32 -24.55
C SER A 110 -13.47 -4.40 -25.42
N GLN A 111 -12.76 -5.48 -25.75
CA GLN A 111 -13.31 -6.63 -26.48
C GLN A 111 -14.60 -7.14 -25.79
N TYR A 112 -14.52 -7.47 -24.51
CA TYR A 112 -15.66 -8.00 -23.76
C TYR A 112 -16.79 -6.98 -23.56
N LYS A 113 -16.48 -5.68 -23.41
CA LYS A 113 -17.51 -4.64 -23.35
C LYS A 113 -18.36 -4.60 -24.62
N VAL A 114 -17.72 -4.70 -25.79
CA VAL A 114 -18.42 -4.69 -27.08
C VAL A 114 -19.15 -6.00 -27.35
N MET A 115 -18.55 -7.14 -27.00
CA MET A 115 -19.21 -8.45 -27.11
C MET A 115 -20.53 -8.51 -26.34
N ASN A 116 -20.64 -7.84 -25.19
CA ASN A 116 -21.89 -7.75 -24.45
C ASN A 116 -22.99 -7.04 -25.25
N ASN A 117 -22.64 -5.99 -25.98
CA ASN A 117 -23.60 -5.27 -26.83
C ASN A 117 -24.00 -6.10 -28.05
N ILE A 118 -23.03 -6.78 -28.69
CA ILE A 118 -23.29 -7.72 -29.80
C ILE A 118 -24.21 -8.85 -29.35
N ALA A 119 -23.95 -9.44 -28.18
CA ALA A 119 -24.80 -10.48 -27.59
C ALA A 119 -26.25 -10.00 -27.38
N MET A 120 -26.41 -8.74 -26.95
CA MET A 120 -27.72 -8.12 -26.79
C MET A 120 -28.47 -7.87 -28.07
N ASN A 121 -27.78 -7.38 -29.09
CA ASN A 121 -28.36 -7.23 -30.42
C ASN A 121 -28.77 -8.59 -30.99
N HIS A 122 -27.94 -9.62 -30.87
CA HIS A 122 -28.31 -10.97 -31.29
C HIS A 122 -29.54 -11.49 -30.56
N LYS A 123 -29.69 -11.24 -29.26
CA LYS A 123 -30.91 -11.64 -28.54
C LYS A 123 -32.15 -10.89 -29.05
N ARG A 124 -32.03 -9.58 -29.32
CA ARG A 124 -33.11 -8.77 -29.93
C ARG A 124 -33.49 -9.25 -31.34
N LEU A 125 -32.50 -9.76 -32.09
CA LEU A 125 -32.69 -10.34 -33.42
C LEU A 125 -33.17 -11.81 -33.37
N ASN A 126 -33.44 -12.37 -32.19
CA ASN A 126 -33.76 -13.80 -32.02
C ASN A 126 -32.66 -14.69 -32.66
N ARG A 127 -31.38 -14.35 -32.45
CA ARG A 127 -30.21 -15.11 -32.90
C ARG A 127 -29.53 -15.73 -31.69
N ASN A 128 -30.17 -16.75 -31.14
CA ASN A 128 -29.81 -17.33 -29.85
C ASN A 128 -28.42 -17.93 -29.78
N ASP A 129 -27.99 -18.67 -30.80
CA ASP A 129 -26.67 -19.30 -30.82
C ASP A 129 -25.57 -18.24 -30.72
N SER A 130 -25.73 -17.13 -31.46
CA SER A 130 -24.82 -16.00 -31.40
C SER A 130 -24.86 -15.30 -30.04
N ALA A 131 -26.06 -15.04 -29.49
CA ALA A 131 -26.19 -14.44 -28.16
C ALA A 131 -25.53 -15.32 -27.08
N TYR A 132 -25.80 -16.62 -27.10
CA TYR A 132 -25.20 -17.62 -26.23
C TYR A 132 -23.67 -17.63 -26.36
N TYR A 133 -23.14 -17.66 -27.59
CA TYR A 133 -21.70 -17.67 -27.85
C TYR A 133 -20.99 -16.49 -27.18
N TYR A 134 -21.49 -15.26 -27.38
CA TYR A 134 -20.90 -14.07 -26.79
C TYR A 134 -21.08 -14.03 -25.27
N PHE A 135 -22.27 -14.35 -24.74
CA PHE A 135 -22.47 -14.41 -23.29
C PHE A 135 -21.62 -15.49 -22.62
N LYS A 136 -21.39 -16.62 -23.28
CA LYS A 136 -20.54 -17.68 -22.72
C LYS A 136 -19.08 -17.26 -22.68
N LYS A 137 -18.61 -16.51 -23.68
CA LYS A 137 -17.27 -15.90 -23.64
C LYS A 137 -17.15 -14.87 -22.50
N LEU A 138 -18.19 -14.08 -22.24
CA LEU A 138 -18.23 -13.11 -21.12
C LEU A 138 -18.17 -13.80 -19.77
N ASP A 139 -19.00 -14.83 -19.56
CA ASP A 139 -19.00 -15.68 -18.36
C ASP A 139 -17.59 -16.26 -18.11
N LYS A 140 -16.97 -16.84 -19.15
CA LYS A 140 -15.63 -17.42 -19.06
C LYS A 140 -14.56 -16.39 -18.71
N TYR A 141 -14.63 -15.18 -19.28
CA TYR A 141 -13.68 -14.12 -19.00
C TYR A 141 -13.79 -13.64 -17.55
N HIS A 142 -14.99 -13.24 -17.13
CA HIS A 142 -15.22 -12.71 -15.79
C HIS A 142 -14.97 -13.76 -14.71
N SER A 143 -15.34 -15.03 -14.96
CA SER A 143 -15.04 -16.13 -14.02
C SER A 143 -13.52 -16.34 -13.85
N LYS A 144 -12.73 -16.20 -14.93
CA LYS A 144 -11.26 -16.29 -14.84
C LYS A 144 -10.65 -15.12 -14.06
N GLN A 145 -11.26 -13.95 -14.12
CA GLN A 145 -10.85 -12.76 -13.36
C GLN A 145 -11.40 -12.74 -11.93
N LEU A 146 -12.14 -13.78 -11.51
CA LEU A 146 -12.83 -13.87 -10.22
C LEU A 146 -13.86 -12.73 -10.02
N GLU A 147 -14.39 -12.18 -11.11
CA GLU A 147 -15.42 -11.14 -11.11
C GLU A 147 -16.81 -11.78 -11.02
N VAL A 148 -17.25 -12.10 -9.80
CA VAL A 148 -18.50 -12.84 -9.51
C VAL A 148 -19.73 -12.16 -10.11
N LEU A 149 -19.90 -10.85 -9.90
CA LEU A 149 -21.10 -10.13 -10.34
C LEU A 149 -21.23 -10.09 -11.88
N PRO A 150 -20.22 -9.64 -12.66
CA PRO A 150 -20.27 -9.69 -14.11
C PRO A 150 -20.47 -11.11 -14.69
N ALA A 151 -19.84 -12.13 -14.10
CA ALA A 151 -20.04 -13.52 -14.52
C ALA A 151 -21.49 -13.97 -14.29
N SER A 152 -22.10 -13.56 -13.17
CA SER A 152 -23.50 -13.87 -12.84
C SER A 152 -24.49 -13.19 -13.77
N ILE A 153 -24.21 -11.93 -14.17
CA ILE A 153 -25.02 -11.22 -15.18
C ILE A 153 -24.94 -11.94 -16.53
N ALA A 154 -23.76 -12.40 -16.94
CA ALA A 154 -23.60 -13.17 -18.18
C ALA A 154 -24.41 -14.47 -18.13
N LYS A 155 -24.35 -15.23 -17.03
CA LYS A 155 -25.17 -16.43 -16.81
C LYS A 155 -26.67 -16.12 -16.84
N MET A 156 -27.12 -15.05 -16.21
CA MET A 156 -28.53 -14.64 -16.24
C MET A 156 -28.99 -14.34 -17.67
N ASN A 157 -28.16 -13.67 -18.48
CA ASN A 157 -28.46 -13.41 -19.88
C ASN A 157 -28.48 -14.69 -20.74
N ILE A 158 -27.63 -15.67 -20.44
CA ILE A 158 -27.71 -17.00 -21.05
C ILE A 158 -29.05 -17.67 -20.69
N GLY A 159 -29.42 -17.66 -19.41
CA GLY A 159 -30.69 -18.21 -18.94
C GLY A 159 -31.90 -17.60 -19.64
N LEU A 160 -31.91 -16.27 -19.80
CA LEU A 160 -32.92 -15.54 -20.57
C LEU A 160 -32.92 -15.91 -22.06
N THR A 161 -31.76 -16.21 -22.64
CA THR A 161 -31.63 -16.61 -24.04
C THR A 161 -32.30 -17.98 -24.25
N PHE A 162 -32.03 -18.95 -23.38
CA PHE A 162 -32.73 -20.26 -23.41
C PHE A 162 -34.23 -20.14 -23.12
N PHE A 163 -34.60 -19.30 -22.15
CA PHE A 163 -36.00 -19.06 -21.78
C PHE A 163 -36.84 -18.58 -22.98
N GLN A 164 -36.28 -17.68 -23.79
CA GLN A 164 -36.95 -17.14 -24.98
C GLN A 164 -37.30 -18.21 -26.02
N TYR A 165 -36.59 -19.34 -26.04
CA TYR A 165 -36.78 -20.45 -26.99
C TYR A 165 -37.45 -21.66 -26.34
N GLN A 166 -38.04 -21.50 -25.15
CA GLN A 166 -38.72 -22.56 -24.43
C GLN A 166 -37.79 -23.72 -24.00
N GLU A 167 -36.47 -23.48 -23.95
CA GLU A 167 -35.48 -24.42 -23.42
C GLU A 167 -35.42 -24.32 -21.89
N LEU A 168 -36.51 -24.72 -21.22
CA LEU A 168 -36.78 -24.37 -19.83
C LEU A 168 -35.77 -24.95 -18.84
N ASP A 169 -35.21 -26.14 -19.10
CA ASP A 169 -34.24 -26.76 -18.19
C ASP A 169 -32.87 -26.07 -18.26
N SER A 170 -32.41 -25.74 -19.47
CA SER A 170 -31.21 -24.92 -19.68
C SER A 170 -31.40 -23.53 -19.07
N ALA A 171 -32.55 -22.90 -19.28
CA ALA A 171 -32.88 -21.62 -18.67
C ALA A 171 -32.82 -21.69 -17.13
N ASN A 172 -33.45 -22.70 -16.54
CA ASN A 172 -33.45 -22.93 -15.09
C ASN A 172 -32.03 -23.15 -14.54
N TYR A 173 -31.21 -23.94 -15.23
CA TYR A 173 -29.81 -24.16 -14.84
C TYR A 173 -29.05 -22.84 -14.75
N TYR A 174 -29.07 -22.04 -15.83
CA TYR A 174 -28.31 -20.80 -15.87
C TYR A 174 -28.87 -19.73 -14.92
N LEU A 175 -30.20 -19.63 -14.77
CA LEU A 175 -30.84 -18.70 -13.83
C LEU A 175 -30.56 -19.07 -12.37
N LYS A 176 -30.49 -20.35 -11.99
CA LYS A 176 -30.08 -20.74 -10.64
C LYS A 176 -28.61 -20.43 -10.37
N ASN A 177 -27.75 -20.66 -11.36
CA ASN A 177 -26.33 -20.32 -11.24
C ASN A 177 -26.11 -18.81 -11.09
N SER A 178 -26.84 -17.97 -11.84
CA SER A 178 -26.77 -16.52 -11.66
C SER A 178 -27.32 -16.07 -10.30
N TYR A 179 -28.43 -16.67 -9.84
CA TYR A 179 -28.98 -16.41 -8.50
C TYR A 179 -27.94 -16.61 -7.39
N ASN A 180 -27.26 -17.76 -7.39
CA ASN A 180 -26.24 -18.07 -6.39
C ASN A 180 -25.08 -17.07 -6.43
N GLY A 181 -24.63 -16.68 -7.62
CA GLY A 181 -23.59 -15.67 -7.75
C GLY A 181 -24.05 -14.26 -7.32
N PHE A 182 -25.33 -13.93 -7.46
CA PHE A 182 -25.87 -12.67 -6.92
C PHE A 182 -25.98 -12.68 -5.39
N ILE A 183 -26.26 -13.84 -4.78
CA ILE A 183 -26.16 -14.03 -3.31
C ILE A 183 -24.72 -13.82 -2.86
N GLU A 184 -23.76 -14.46 -3.51
CA GLU A 184 -22.33 -14.31 -3.20
C GLU A 184 -21.87 -12.85 -3.32
N ALA A 185 -22.31 -12.16 -4.37
CA ALA A 185 -22.05 -10.74 -4.58
C ALA A 185 -22.89 -9.81 -3.67
N LYS A 186 -23.76 -10.36 -2.81
CA LYS A 186 -24.69 -9.63 -1.92
C LYS A 186 -25.53 -8.58 -2.65
N ASN A 187 -25.82 -8.80 -3.93
CA ASN A 187 -26.52 -7.81 -4.75
C ASN A 187 -28.03 -8.04 -4.71
N LYS A 188 -28.70 -7.43 -3.72
CA LYS A 188 -30.15 -7.57 -3.50
C LYS A 188 -31.00 -7.23 -4.73
N ARG A 189 -30.56 -6.29 -5.55
CA ARG A 189 -31.27 -5.91 -6.78
C ARG A 189 -31.31 -7.06 -7.78
N PHE A 190 -30.16 -7.64 -8.11
CA PHE A 190 -30.11 -8.79 -9.03
C PHE A 190 -30.70 -10.05 -8.42
N ILE A 191 -30.62 -10.23 -7.09
CA ILE A 191 -31.34 -11.30 -6.39
C ILE A 191 -32.84 -11.17 -6.66
N ALA A 192 -33.45 -9.98 -6.44
CA ALA A 192 -34.87 -9.75 -6.69
C ALA A 192 -35.23 -10.01 -8.16
N GLN A 193 -34.49 -9.40 -9.09
CA GLN A 193 -34.72 -9.60 -10.53
C GLN A 193 -34.66 -11.08 -10.94
N ASN A 194 -33.66 -11.80 -10.45
CA ASN A 194 -33.47 -13.19 -10.83
C ASN A 194 -34.51 -14.11 -10.18
N LEU A 195 -35.02 -13.79 -8.98
CA LEU A 195 -36.18 -14.44 -8.39
C LEU A 195 -37.43 -14.24 -9.25
N ASN A 196 -37.70 -13.02 -9.72
CA ASN A 196 -38.81 -12.77 -10.64
C ASN A 196 -38.69 -13.61 -11.94
N LEU A 197 -37.48 -13.71 -12.51
CA LEU A 197 -37.23 -14.55 -13.69
C LEU A 197 -37.43 -16.05 -13.41
N LEU A 198 -37.00 -16.54 -12.24
CA LEU A 198 -37.26 -17.91 -11.82
C LEU A 198 -38.77 -18.15 -11.63
N GLY A 199 -39.52 -17.17 -11.13
CA GLY A 199 -40.97 -17.22 -11.02
C GLY A 199 -41.67 -17.30 -12.38
N GLU A 200 -41.25 -16.48 -13.35
CA GLU A 200 -41.71 -16.57 -14.75
C GLU A 200 -41.44 -17.96 -15.35
N LEU A 201 -40.27 -18.53 -15.05
CA LEU A 201 -39.90 -19.87 -15.51
C LEU A 201 -40.76 -20.96 -14.87
N GLN A 202 -41.04 -20.88 -13.57
CA GLN A 202 -41.93 -21.84 -12.92
C GLN A 202 -43.37 -21.71 -13.40
N LEU A 203 -43.83 -20.50 -13.70
CA LEU A 203 -45.15 -20.28 -14.29
C LEU A 203 -45.27 -20.98 -15.66
N GLN A 204 -44.26 -20.86 -16.52
CA GLN A 204 -44.24 -21.59 -17.80
C GLN A 204 -44.16 -23.11 -17.64
N LYS A 205 -43.54 -23.60 -16.57
CA LYS A 205 -43.57 -25.03 -16.20
C LYS A 205 -44.84 -25.46 -15.48
N GLU A 206 -45.84 -24.58 -15.38
CA GLU A 206 -47.11 -24.79 -14.66
C GLU A 206 -46.94 -25.13 -13.17
N ALA A 207 -45.77 -24.82 -12.60
CA ALA A 207 -45.44 -25.04 -11.19
C ALA A 207 -45.89 -23.85 -10.34
N TYR A 208 -47.21 -23.61 -10.28
CA TYR A 208 -47.80 -22.37 -9.74
C TYR A 208 -47.40 -22.05 -8.30
N SER A 209 -47.36 -23.06 -7.41
CA SER A 209 -46.94 -22.86 -6.02
C SER A 209 -45.52 -22.31 -5.92
N LYS A 210 -44.60 -22.85 -6.74
CA LYS A 210 -43.21 -22.40 -6.78
C LYS A 210 -43.05 -21.06 -7.49
N ALA A 211 -43.88 -20.80 -8.50
CA ALA A 211 -43.95 -19.50 -9.15
C ALA A 211 -44.36 -18.40 -8.15
N LEU A 212 -45.38 -18.66 -7.31
CA LEU A 212 -45.80 -17.76 -6.24
C LEU A 212 -44.67 -17.53 -5.22
N GLU A 213 -43.98 -18.59 -4.78
CA GLU A 213 -42.86 -18.48 -3.84
C GLU A 213 -41.78 -17.50 -4.35
N TYR A 214 -41.34 -17.69 -5.60
CA TYR A 214 -40.34 -16.82 -6.22
C TYR A 214 -40.84 -15.40 -6.46
N ALA A 215 -42.08 -15.24 -6.94
CA ALA A 215 -42.67 -13.93 -7.18
C ALA A 215 -42.83 -13.12 -5.89
N ASN A 216 -43.32 -13.74 -4.81
CA ASN A 216 -43.46 -13.09 -3.50
C ASN A 216 -42.10 -12.74 -2.89
N SER A 217 -41.11 -13.63 -3.00
CA SER A 217 -39.76 -13.37 -2.52
C SER A 217 -39.11 -12.19 -3.26
N SER A 218 -39.29 -12.10 -4.58
CA SER A 218 -38.85 -10.93 -5.36
C SER A 218 -39.59 -9.66 -4.94
N LEU A 219 -40.91 -9.72 -4.74
CA LEU A 219 -41.72 -8.56 -4.38
C LEU A 219 -41.33 -8.03 -2.99
N ASN A 220 -41.16 -8.91 -2.00
CA ASN A 220 -40.73 -8.56 -0.65
C ASN A 220 -39.37 -7.88 -0.68
N LEU A 221 -38.39 -8.48 -1.38
CA LEU A 221 -37.06 -7.90 -1.49
C LEU A 221 -37.08 -6.55 -2.23
N ALA A 222 -37.97 -6.38 -3.20
CA ALA A 222 -38.16 -5.10 -3.89
C ALA A 222 -38.74 -4.03 -2.97
N ASN A 223 -39.74 -4.35 -2.15
CA ASN A 223 -40.34 -3.43 -1.19
C ASN A 223 -39.36 -3.03 -0.09
N GLU A 224 -38.70 -4.00 0.55
CA GLU A 224 -37.72 -3.77 1.63
C GLU A 224 -36.57 -2.84 1.22
N ASN A 225 -36.18 -2.88 -0.06
CA ASN A 225 -35.04 -2.12 -0.58
C ASN A 225 -35.46 -0.98 -1.51
N ASN A 226 -36.75 -0.62 -1.54
CA ASN A 226 -37.30 0.47 -2.33
C ASN A 226 -37.02 0.37 -3.86
N PHE A 227 -36.97 -0.84 -4.41
CA PHE A 227 -36.79 -1.09 -5.84
C PHE A 227 -38.10 -0.89 -6.61
N LYS A 228 -38.64 0.34 -6.59
CA LYS A 228 -39.95 0.69 -7.18
C LYS A 228 -40.09 0.27 -8.65
N PHE A 229 -39.00 0.28 -9.41
CA PHE A 229 -38.97 -0.13 -10.82
C PHE A 229 -39.27 -1.63 -11.04
N LEU A 230 -39.17 -2.49 -10.00
CA LEU A 230 -39.50 -3.91 -10.07
C LEU A 230 -40.95 -4.22 -9.71
N LEU A 231 -41.67 -3.29 -9.08
CA LEU A 231 -43.04 -3.53 -8.60
C LEU A 231 -44.01 -3.89 -9.74
N PRO A 232 -44.05 -3.14 -10.87
CA PRO A 232 -44.97 -3.48 -11.96
C PRO A 232 -44.75 -4.89 -12.52
N THR A 233 -43.49 -5.32 -12.59
CA THR A 233 -43.14 -6.65 -13.15
C THR A 233 -43.50 -7.77 -12.18
N ASN A 234 -43.35 -7.56 -10.87
CA ASN A 234 -43.74 -8.54 -9.86
C ASN A 234 -45.26 -8.68 -9.74
N TYR A 235 -45.98 -7.57 -9.71
CA TYR A 235 -47.45 -7.59 -9.70
C TYR A 235 -48.02 -8.21 -10.97
N SER A 236 -47.45 -7.89 -12.15
CA SER A 236 -47.87 -8.54 -13.40
C SER A 236 -47.64 -10.05 -13.41
N LEU A 237 -46.53 -10.52 -12.82
CA LEU A 237 -46.26 -11.96 -12.66
C LEU A 237 -47.26 -12.60 -11.71
N LEU A 238 -47.52 -12.02 -10.54
CA LEU A 238 -48.50 -12.52 -9.57
C LEU A 238 -49.90 -12.61 -10.18
N SER A 239 -50.33 -11.57 -10.90
CA SER A 239 -51.61 -11.54 -11.61
C SER A 239 -51.73 -12.72 -12.59
N ARG A 240 -50.71 -12.97 -13.41
CA ARG A 240 -50.69 -14.11 -14.36
C ARG A 240 -50.67 -15.46 -13.66
N ILE A 241 -49.97 -15.59 -12.53
CA ILE A 241 -49.97 -16.83 -11.74
C ILE A 241 -51.38 -17.09 -11.17
N TYR A 242 -52.02 -16.10 -10.54
CA TYR A 242 -53.37 -16.26 -10.00
C TYR A 242 -54.43 -16.51 -11.08
N THR A 243 -54.29 -15.88 -12.25
CA THR A 243 -55.12 -16.19 -13.44
C THR A 243 -54.98 -17.67 -13.80
N SER A 244 -53.76 -18.19 -13.86
CA SER A 244 -53.49 -19.60 -14.20
C SER A 244 -53.99 -20.59 -13.13
N MET A 245 -54.20 -20.11 -11.90
CA MET A 245 -54.80 -20.86 -10.80
C MET A 245 -56.33 -20.72 -10.71
N GLY A 246 -56.96 -19.92 -11.57
CA GLY A 246 -58.40 -19.66 -11.56
C GLY A 246 -58.88 -18.72 -10.45
N ASN A 247 -57.98 -17.95 -9.82
CA ASN A 247 -58.35 -16.95 -8.81
C ASN A 247 -58.43 -15.56 -9.46
N GLU A 248 -59.59 -15.23 -10.01
CA GLU A 248 -59.83 -13.97 -10.73
C GLU A 248 -59.72 -12.74 -9.82
N GLU A 249 -60.23 -12.83 -8.58
CA GLU A 249 -60.19 -11.73 -7.60
C GLU A 249 -58.75 -11.24 -7.35
N LYS A 250 -57.84 -12.15 -7.02
CA LYS A 250 -56.43 -11.81 -6.81
C LYS A 250 -55.73 -11.43 -8.11
N ALA A 251 -56.11 -12.05 -9.23
CA ALA A 251 -55.54 -11.70 -10.52
C ALA A 251 -55.81 -10.23 -10.86
N ASP A 252 -57.04 -9.76 -10.64
CA ASP A 252 -57.46 -8.38 -10.86
C ASP A 252 -56.83 -7.41 -9.87
N GLU A 253 -56.76 -7.77 -8.60
CA GLU A 253 -56.05 -6.99 -7.57
C GLU A 253 -54.61 -6.68 -8.01
N TYR A 254 -53.83 -7.72 -8.34
CA TYR A 254 -52.44 -7.55 -8.76
C TYR A 254 -52.31 -6.88 -10.13
N SER A 255 -53.28 -7.06 -11.04
CA SER A 255 -53.32 -6.35 -12.32
C SER A 255 -53.45 -4.83 -12.12
N ASN A 256 -54.29 -4.40 -11.16
CA ASN A 256 -54.47 -3.00 -10.82
C ASN A 256 -53.22 -2.43 -10.14
N LEU A 257 -52.65 -3.14 -9.16
CA LEU A 257 -51.38 -2.75 -8.53
C LEU A 257 -50.24 -2.63 -9.56
N ALA A 258 -50.19 -3.50 -10.56
CA ALA A 258 -49.22 -3.42 -11.64
C ALA A 258 -49.38 -2.16 -12.49
N LYS A 259 -50.61 -1.65 -12.70
CA LYS A 259 -50.87 -0.40 -13.43
C LYS A 259 -50.52 0.82 -12.58
N GLU A 260 -50.92 0.83 -11.31
CA GLU A 260 -50.68 1.95 -10.37
C GLU A 260 -49.20 2.16 -10.07
N SER A 261 -48.42 1.08 -10.00
CA SER A 261 -46.98 1.13 -9.73
C SER A 261 -46.13 1.56 -10.92
N ARG A 262 -46.71 1.74 -12.13
CA ARG A 262 -45.96 2.18 -13.31
C ARG A 262 -45.48 3.61 -13.14
N PRO A 263 -44.18 3.89 -13.32
CA PRO A 263 -43.68 5.27 -13.25
C PRO A 263 -44.25 6.09 -14.41
N LYS A 264 -44.83 7.26 -14.12
CA LYS A 264 -45.45 8.16 -15.11
C LYS A 264 -44.50 8.63 -16.23
N ASN A 265 -43.19 8.57 -16.00
CA ASN A 265 -42.15 9.05 -16.93
C ASN A 265 -41.33 7.91 -17.56
N MET A 266 -41.69 6.64 -17.34
CA MET A 266 -40.94 5.51 -17.87
C MET A 266 -41.61 5.03 -19.16
N GLU A 267 -41.04 5.42 -20.30
CA GLU A 267 -41.33 4.81 -21.58
C GLU A 267 -40.96 3.32 -21.46
N PHE A 268 -41.96 2.45 -21.31
CA PHE A 268 -41.79 1.00 -21.26
C PHE A 268 -41.54 0.49 -22.69
N SER A 269 -40.51 1.01 -23.34
CA SER A 269 -40.08 0.58 -24.67
C SER A 269 -39.47 -0.83 -24.59
N ASN A 270 -39.83 -1.65 -25.56
CA ASN A 270 -39.67 -3.10 -25.59
C ASN A 270 -38.22 -3.59 -25.37
N SER A 271 -37.84 -3.85 -24.12
CA SER A 271 -37.14 -5.07 -23.69
C SER A 271 -36.85 -4.98 -22.20
N LYS A 272 -37.22 -6.02 -21.41
CA LYS A 272 -36.82 -6.19 -19.99
C LYS A 272 -35.30 -5.98 -19.75
N ILE A 273 -34.48 -6.01 -20.81
CA ILE A 273 -33.02 -5.98 -20.76
C ILE A 273 -32.43 -4.59 -20.99
N ALA A 274 -33.11 -3.68 -21.69
CA ALA A 274 -32.68 -2.28 -21.73
C ALA A 274 -32.68 -1.69 -20.30
N ASN A 275 -33.78 -1.94 -19.58
CA ASN A 275 -33.95 -1.57 -18.18
C ASN A 275 -32.89 -2.22 -17.28
N LEU A 276 -32.49 -3.47 -17.58
CA LEU A 276 -31.43 -4.18 -16.87
C LEU A 276 -30.05 -3.53 -17.06
N ASN A 277 -29.73 -3.05 -18.26
CA ASN A 277 -28.43 -2.45 -18.52
C ASN A 277 -28.31 -1.03 -17.97
N ASP A 278 -29.39 -0.25 -18.01
CA ASP A 278 -29.42 1.08 -17.36
C ASP A 278 -29.31 0.94 -15.85
N ALA A 279 -30.00 -0.05 -15.29
CA ALA A 279 -29.85 -0.51 -13.93
C ALA A 279 -28.39 -0.87 -13.57
N ILE A 280 -27.77 -1.77 -14.34
CA ILE A 280 -26.37 -2.16 -14.18
C ILE A 280 -25.45 -0.94 -14.25
N ARG A 281 -25.71 0.00 -15.17
CA ARG A 281 -24.88 1.19 -15.35
C ARG A 281 -24.94 2.09 -14.11
N GLU A 282 -26.13 2.27 -13.55
CA GLU A 282 -26.33 3.07 -12.34
C GLU A 282 -25.66 2.41 -11.11
N ASP A 283 -25.82 1.10 -10.93
CA ASP A 283 -25.18 0.39 -9.81
C ASP A 283 -23.67 0.32 -9.96
N LYS A 284 -23.16 0.14 -11.19
CA LYS A 284 -21.72 0.26 -11.46
C LYS A 284 -21.24 1.66 -11.16
N ALA A 285 -21.97 2.71 -11.54
CA ALA A 285 -21.58 4.08 -11.24
C ALA A 285 -21.49 4.30 -9.72
N LYS A 286 -22.49 3.85 -8.96
CA LYS A 286 -22.48 3.93 -7.48
C LYS A 286 -21.36 3.10 -6.86
N ALA A 287 -21.11 1.89 -7.35
CA ALA A 287 -20.02 1.04 -6.86
C ALA A 287 -18.63 1.61 -7.24
N TYR A 288 -18.50 2.23 -8.41
CA TYR A 288 -17.29 2.95 -8.78
C TYR A 288 -17.07 4.16 -7.89
N GLU A 289 -18.13 4.93 -7.61
CA GLU A 289 -18.10 6.08 -6.73
C GLU A 289 -17.71 5.69 -5.29
N SER A 290 -18.26 4.59 -4.76
CA SER A 290 -17.87 4.08 -3.44
C SER A 290 -16.41 3.64 -3.39
N VAL A 291 -15.92 2.93 -4.43
CA VAL A 291 -14.51 2.52 -4.52
C VAL A 291 -13.58 3.72 -4.73
N LEU A 292 -14.02 4.75 -5.47
CA LEU A 292 -13.27 5.99 -5.65
C LEU A 292 -13.13 6.75 -4.33
N ASN A 293 -14.21 6.85 -3.56
CA ASN A 293 -14.18 7.48 -2.24
C ASN A 293 -13.25 6.73 -1.27
N ASP A 294 -13.35 5.39 -1.20
CA ASP A 294 -12.43 4.57 -0.40
C ASP A 294 -10.96 4.74 -0.85
N SER A 295 -10.73 4.89 -2.16
CA SER A 295 -9.40 5.15 -2.72
C SER A 295 -8.88 6.55 -2.41
N GLU A 296 -9.74 7.58 -2.35
CA GLU A 296 -9.36 8.93 -1.97
C GLU A 296 -8.99 9.01 -0.49
N ASP A 297 -9.77 8.37 0.37
CA ASP A 297 -9.49 8.26 1.81
C ASP A 297 -8.14 7.58 2.06
N SER A 298 -7.87 6.49 1.34
CA SER A 298 -6.57 5.79 1.39
C SER A 298 -5.42 6.70 0.94
N LYS A 299 -5.59 7.48 -0.15
CA LYS A 299 -4.57 8.44 -0.61
C LYS A 299 -4.33 9.56 0.40
N MET A 300 -5.38 10.06 1.06
CA MET A 300 -5.26 11.05 2.12
C MET A 300 -4.45 10.49 3.31
N PHE A 301 -4.71 9.24 3.71
CA PHE A 301 -3.97 8.55 4.77
C PHE A 301 -2.46 8.44 4.46
N TYR A 302 -2.08 8.00 3.25
CA TYR A 302 -0.67 7.90 2.87
C TYR A 302 0.03 9.26 2.76
N LYS A 303 -0.66 10.30 2.27
CA LYS A 303 -0.13 11.67 2.25
C LYS A 303 0.16 12.17 3.67
N ALA A 304 -0.76 11.99 4.61
CA ALA A 304 -0.57 12.40 6.00
C ALA A 304 0.64 11.68 6.64
N ASN A 305 0.75 10.36 6.46
CA ASN A 305 1.85 9.57 7.00
C ASN A 305 3.22 9.93 6.40
N PHE A 306 3.27 10.29 5.11
CA PHE A 306 4.50 10.75 4.47
C PHE A 306 5.06 12.00 5.14
N PHE A 307 4.21 12.98 5.47
CA PHE A 307 4.64 14.20 6.19
C PHE A 307 5.16 13.90 7.59
N ILE A 308 4.53 12.97 8.31
CA ILE A 308 4.99 12.54 9.64
C ILE A 308 6.40 11.92 9.53
N ILE A 309 6.62 11.04 8.56
CA ILE A 309 7.94 10.42 8.33
C ILE A 309 8.98 11.49 8.00
N LEU A 310 8.64 12.46 7.15
CA LEU A 310 9.55 13.55 6.78
C LEU A 310 9.99 14.36 8.00
N ILE A 311 9.06 14.70 8.91
CA ILE A 311 9.34 15.41 10.16
C ILE A 311 10.26 14.58 11.05
N VAL A 312 10.01 13.28 11.19
CA VAL A 312 10.85 12.37 12.01
C VAL A 312 12.27 12.29 11.46
N VAL A 313 12.44 12.17 10.13
CA VAL A 313 13.76 12.16 9.48
C VAL A 313 14.49 13.48 9.71
N LEU A 314 13.79 14.61 9.63
CA LEU A 314 14.36 15.94 9.84
C LEU A 314 14.82 16.12 11.30
N LEU A 315 14.03 15.67 12.27
CA LEU A 315 14.39 15.66 13.69
C LEU A 315 15.61 14.76 13.97
N LEU A 316 15.65 13.56 13.38
CA LEU A 316 16.82 12.67 13.49
C LEU A 316 18.07 13.31 12.89
N GLY A 317 17.94 13.99 11.75
CA GLY A 317 19.03 14.74 11.12
C GLY A 317 19.59 15.84 12.03
N ILE A 318 18.71 16.59 12.71
CA ILE A 318 19.10 17.60 13.70
C ILE A 318 19.88 16.95 14.86
N VAL A 319 19.37 15.86 15.42
CA VAL A 319 20.04 15.14 16.52
C VAL A 319 21.42 14.64 16.10
N ILE A 320 21.52 14.01 14.92
CA ILE A 320 22.79 13.52 14.36
C ILE A 320 23.77 14.69 14.17
N TYR A 321 23.31 15.83 13.64
CA TYR A 321 24.14 17.02 13.49
C TYR A 321 24.73 17.49 14.82
N PHE A 322 23.93 17.55 15.89
CA PHE A 322 24.43 17.92 17.23
C PHE A 322 25.44 16.92 17.79
N LEU A 323 25.21 15.62 17.59
CA LEU A 323 26.14 14.57 18.02
C LEU A 323 27.49 14.67 17.28
N LEU A 324 27.46 14.89 15.96
CA LEU A 324 28.66 15.07 15.15
C LEU A 324 29.43 16.35 15.54
N LYS A 325 28.72 17.46 15.77
CA LYS A 325 29.31 18.72 16.25
C LYS A 325 30.00 18.52 17.60
N ARG A 326 29.33 17.88 18.56
CA ARG A 326 29.90 17.58 19.89
C ARG A 326 31.15 16.70 19.78
N ASN A 327 31.12 15.67 18.95
CA ASN A 327 32.28 14.80 18.73
C ASN A 327 33.47 15.55 18.12
N ARG A 328 33.24 16.52 17.23
CA ARG A 328 34.31 17.37 16.68
C ARG A 328 34.94 18.26 17.76
N ILE A 329 34.13 18.88 18.61
CA ILE A 329 34.60 19.73 19.71
C ILE A 329 35.49 18.91 20.66
N ILE A 330 35.01 17.74 21.10
CA ILE A 330 35.77 16.85 21.99
C ILE A 330 37.10 16.41 21.35
N LYS A 331 37.11 16.07 20.06
CA LYS A 331 38.35 15.70 19.36
C LYS A 331 39.35 16.86 19.34
N ASN A 332 38.89 18.09 19.14
CA ASN A 332 39.76 19.26 19.14
C ASN A 332 40.31 19.54 20.55
N GLU A 333 39.48 19.45 21.59
CA GLU A 333 39.92 19.58 22.99
C GLU A 333 40.98 18.52 23.34
N VAL A 334 40.76 17.27 22.95
CA VAL A 334 41.74 16.18 23.16
C VAL A 334 43.05 16.48 22.44
N LYS A 335 43.00 16.98 21.20
CA LYS A 335 44.20 17.33 20.42
C LYS A 335 45.00 18.45 21.09
N VAL A 336 44.32 19.48 21.60
CA VAL A 336 44.96 20.59 22.34
C VAL A 336 45.58 20.09 23.64
N ILE A 337 44.88 19.23 24.39
CA ILE A 337 45.42 18.63 25.62
C ILE A 337 46.67 17.79 25.32
N GLN A 338 46.67 17.02 24.23
CA GLN A 338 47.84 16.23 23.81
C GLN A 338 49.04 17.13 23.49
N GLN A 339 48.84 18.20 22.73
CA GLN A 339 49.89 19.17 22.42
C GLN A 339 50.45 19.85 23.69
N ASN A 340 49.59 20.23 24.63
CA ASN A 340 50.03 20.81 25.90
C ASN A 340 50.85 19.81 26.74
N ILE A 341 50.47 18.53 26.76
CA ILE A 341 51.24 17.47 27.43
C ILE A 341 52.61 17.27 26.76
N GLU A 342 52.68 17.36 25.44
CA GLU A 342 53.92 17.23 24.67
C GLU A 342 54.88 18.40 24.94
N ILE A 343 54.37 19.64 24.94
CA ILE A 343 55.13 20.84 25.33
C ILE A 343 55.64 20.72 26.78
N ILE A 344 54.82 20.23 27.71
CA ILE A 344 55.23 19.97 29.11
C ILE A 344 56.31 18.88 29.19
N ARG A 345 56.23 17.84 28.36
CA ARG A 345 57.27 16.80 28.31
C ARG A 345 58.59 17.35 27.77
N GLU A 346 58.56 18.15 26.72
CA GLU A 346 59.76 18.78 26.14
C GLU A 346 60.40 19.78 27.11
N SER A 347 59.61 20.58 27.82
CA SER A 347 60.12 21.50 28.85
C SER A 347 60.65 20.78 30.11
N LYS A 348 60.22 19.54 30.38
CA LYS A 348 60.78 18.68 31.45
C LYS A 348 62.06 17.93 31.07
N VAL A 349 62.50 17.95 29.81
CA VAL A 349 63.79 17.35 29.39
C VAL A 349 64.99 18.25 29.80
N GLY A 350 64.77 19.52 30.11
CA GLY A 350 65.83 20.49 30.42
C GLY A 350 66.25 20.66 31.88
N ASN A 351 65.55 20.09 32.87
CA ASN A 351 65.93 20.22 34.30
C ASN A 351 65.39 19.04 35.13
N LYS A 352 66.18 17.99 35.31
CA LYS A 352 65.98 16.98 36.36
C LYS A 352 66.84 17.33 37.57
N VAL A 353 66.26 18.04 38.54
CA VAL A 353 66.79 18.03 39.90
C VAL A 353 66.05 16.92 40.65
N VAL A 354 66.74 15.81 40.91
CA VAL A 354 66.22 14.70 41.71
C VAL A 354 66.52 15.03 43.17
N ASP A 355 65.50 15.31 43.97
CA ASP A 355 65.62 15.38 45.44
C ASP A 355 65.84 13.95 45.98
N GLU A 356 67.09 13.54 46.12
CA GLU A 356 67.47 12.26 46.72
C GLU A 356 67.44 12.36 48.25
N LYS A 357 66.55 11.58 48.88
CA LYS A 357 66.44 11.46 50.33
C LYS A 357 66.54 9.98 50.71
N VAL A 358 67.52 9.64 51.54
CA VAL A 358 67.62 8.29 52.10
C VAL A 358 66.61 8.16 53.25
N ILE A 359 65.77 7.14 53.16
CA ILE A 359 64.71 6.83 54.12
C ILE A 359 65.12 5.56 54.87
N GLN A 360 65.19 5.64 56.19
CA GLN A 360 65.37 4.47 57.04
C GLN A 360 64.03 3.93 57.51
N LEU A 361 63.79 2.65 57.24
CA LEU A 361 62.59 1.93 57.68
C LEU A 361 62.74 1.48 59.15
N LYS A 362 61.62 1.21 59.83
CA LYS A 362 61.65 0.66 61.20
C LYS A 362 62.24 -0.76 61.24
N SER A 363 62.27 -1.45 60.10
CA SER A 363 62.99 -2.71 59.84
C SER A 363 64.52 -2.57 59.72
N LYS A 364 65.08 -1.35 59.87
CA LYS A 364 66.50 -0.97 59.69
C LYS A 364 67.03 -1.05 58.24
N ALA A 365 66.17 -1.27 57.26
CA ALA A 365 66.53 -1.16 55.84
C ALA A 365 66.60 0.32 55.41
N SER A 366 67.62 0.68 54.62
CA SER A 366 67.79 2.02 54.04
C SER A 366 67.40 2.03 52.57
N ILE A 367 66.46 2.89 52.18
CA ILE A 367 65.93 2.99 50.82
C ILE A 367 66.10 4.43 50.30
N ASN A 368 66.59 4.58 49.07
CA ASN A 368 66.62 5.90 48.41
C ASN A 368 65.23 6.23 47.83
N SER A 369 64.72 7.43 48.11
CA SER A 369 63.43 7.91 47.61
C SER A 369 63.36 7.96 46.07
N SER A 370 64.48 8.13 45.37
CA SER A 370 64.49 8.15 43.90
C SER A 370 64.07 6.81 43.25
N ASN A 371 64.33 5.71 43.96
CA ASN A 371 64.06 4.34 43.49
C ASN A 371 62.63 3.88 43.79
N ILE A 372 61.87 4.61 44.61
CA ILE A 372 60.50 4.24 44.95
C ILE A 372 59.56 4.60 43.79
N LEU A 373 58.87 3.60 43.27
CA LEU A 373 57.83 3.76 42.24
C LEU A 373 56.51 4.17 42.88
N TYR A 374 56.05 3.37 43.84
CA TYR A 374 54.86 3.63 44.63
C TYR A 374 54.92 2.88 45.95
N VAL A 375 54.01 3.27 46.83
CA VAL A 375 53.83 2.70 48.15
C VAL A 375 52.38 2.27 48.30
N LYS A 376 52.17 1.03 48.73
CA LYS A 376 50.87 0.40 48.90
C LYS A 376 50.63 0.03 50.36
N SER A 377 49.43 0.31 50.85
CA SER A 377 48.99 -0.13 52.18
C SER A 377 48.50 -1.57 52.13
N ASP A 378 48.97 -2.39 53.07
CA ASP A 378 48.47 -3.74 53.31
C ASP A 378 48.25 -3.97 54.82
N GLY A 379 47.02 -3.74 55.29
CA GLY A 379 46.66 -3.83 56.71
C GLY A 379 47.47 -2.88 57.60
N HIS A 380 48.22 -3.43 58.55
CA HIS A 380 49.12 -2.70 59.45
C HIS A 380 50.54 -2.51 58.90
N TYR A 381 50.76 -2.92 57.65
CA TYR A 381 52.03 -2.82 56.95
C TYR A 381 51.91 -1.94 55.71
N VAL A 382 53.06 -1.46 55.27
CA VAL A 382 53.20 -0.66 54.06
C VAL A 382 54.28 -1.29 53.18
N GLU A 383 53.94 -1.50 51.92
CA GLU A 383 54.78 -2.10 50.88
C GLU A 383 55.40 -0.99 50.01
N TYR A 384 56.73 -0.90 49.99
CA TYR A 384 57.49 0.01 49.12
C TYR A 384 57.92 -0.74 47.87
N HIS A 385 57.33 -0.38 46.72
CA HIS A 385 57.69 -0.96 45.43
C HIS A 385 58.81 -0.13 44.80
N LEU A 386 59.95 -0.78 44.57
CA LEU A 386 61.15 -0.15 44.02
C LEU A 386 61.35 -0.53 42.56
N ASP A 387 62.05 0.31 41.79
CA ASP A 387 62.47 -0.03 40.43
C ASP A 387 63.62 -1.05 40.39
N THR A 388 64.45 -1.09 41.44
CA THR A 388 65.62 -1.96 41.55
C THR A 388 65.31 -3.44 41.82
N LYS A 389 64.12 -3.79 42.30
CA LYS A 389 63.78 -5.17 42.66
C LYS A 389 62.30 -5.52 42.50
N LYS A 390 62.04 -6.80 42.26
CA LYS A 390 60.68 -7.32 41.99
C LYS A 390 59.79 -7.44 43.23
N ASN A 391 60.36 -7.74 44.39
CA ASN A 391 59.60 -7.90 45.64
C ASN A 391 59.64 -6.58 46.45
N PRO A 392 58.50 -6.12 46.98
CA PRO A 392 58.45 -4.87 47.76
C PRO A 392 59.16 -5.02 49.11
N GLU A 393 59.64 -3.91 49.66
CA GLU A 393 60.04 -3.84 51.07
C GLU A 393 58.83 -3.57 51.95
N VAL A 394 58.70 -4.31 53.04
CA VAL A 394 57.53 -4.23 53.93
C VAL A 394 57.95 -3.65 55.27
N ASP A 395 57.28 -2.57 55.69
CA ASP A 395 57.51 -1.91 56.97
C ASP A 395 56.21 -1.79 57.78
N ARG A 396 56.30 -1.92 59.10
CA ARG A 396 55.14 -1.70 59.99
C ARG A 396 54.91 -0.20 60.18
N ASN A 397 54.04 0.36 59.36
CA ASN A 397 53.85 1.80 59.27
C ASN A 397 52.40 2.18 58.91
N THR A 398 52.06 3.46 59.02
CA THR A 398 50.75 3.99 58.56
C THR A 398 50.95 4.86 57.32
N MET A 399 49.97 4.87 56.41
CA MET A 399 50.04 5.70 55.20
C MET A 399 50.21 7.20 55.49
N ILE A 400 49.78 7.67 56.67
CA ILE A 400 49.90 9.07 57.09
C ILE A 400 51.35 9.39 57.51
N GLU A 401 51.99 8.48 58.25
CA GLU A 401 53.41 8.60 58.62
C GLU A 401 54.30 8.55 57.38
N VAL A 402 54.04 7.63 56.46
CA VAL A 402 54.81 7.49 55.23
C VAL A 402 54.66 8.71 54.31
N GLU A 403 53.46 9.30 54.24
CA GLU A 403 53.22 10.54 53.49
C GLU A 403 54.03 11.73 54.04
N LYS A 404 54.29 11.79 55.35
CA LYS A 404 55.14 12.83 55.97
C LYS A 404 56.64 12.57 55.77
N LEU A 405 57.04 11.31 55.66
CA LEU A 405 58.43 10.90 55.52
C LEU A 405 58.98 11.17 54.11
N LEU A 406 58.15 10.90 53.10
CA LEU A 406 58.49 11.05 51.68
C LEU A 406 58.56 12.54 51.26
N PRO A 407 59.46 12.91 50.33
CA PRO A 407 59.52 14.26 49.78
C PRO A 407 58.19 14.67 49.12
N SER A 408 57.51 15.67 49.66
CA SER A 408 56.17 16.11 49.22
C SER A 408 56.14 16.64 47.78
N LYS A 409 57.28 17.07 47.24
CA LYS A 409 57.43 17.48 45.83
C LYS A 409 57.42 16.30 44.86
N SER A 410 57.92 15.14 45.27
CA SER A 410 58.05 13.96 44.41
C SER A 410 56.97 12.91 44.65
N PHE A 411 56.30 12.92 45.81
CA PHE A 411 55.32 11.91 46.19
C PHE A 411 53.96 12.51 46.50
N VAL A 412 52.91 11.85 46.00
CA VAL A 412 51.53 12.25 46.23
C VAL A 412 50.65 11.04 46.53
N ARG A 413 49.77 11.19 47.52
CA ARG A 413 48.75 10.20 47.82
C ARG A 413 47.61 10.28 46.81
N ILE A 414 47.35 9.18 46.10
CA ILE A 414 46.34 9.10 45.02
C ILE A 414 45.13 8.23 45.40
N HIS A 415 45.25 7.46 46.47
CA HIS A 415 44.18 6.62 47.00
C HIS A 415 44.38 6.45 48.51
N LYS A 416 43.33 6.02 49.22
CA LYS A 416 43.46 5.70 50.66
C LYS A 416 44.58 4.68 50.94
N SER A 417 44.89 3.83 49.95
CA SER A 417 45.89 2.76 50.04
C SER A 417 47.15 2.99 49.20
N TYR A 418 47.29 4.11 48.47
CA TYR A 418 48.42 4.30 47.54
C TYR A 418 49.02 5.71 47.59
N ILE A 419 50.35 5.77 47.69
CA ILE A 419 51.19 6.96 47.45
C ILE A 419 52.09 6.65 46.26
N VAL A 420 52.25 7.60 45.33
CA VAL A 420 52.97 7.35 44.08
C VAL A 420 54.00 8.45 43.84
N ASN A 421 55.14 8.05 43.27
CA ASN A 421 56.16 8.97 42.78
C ASN A 421 55.67 9.65 41.49
N ILE A 422 55.48 10.97 41.55
CA ILE A 422 54.96 11.79 40.46
C ILE A 422 55.86 11.68 39.22
N ASN A 423 57.17 11.58 39.42
CA ASN A 423 58.17 11.53 38.35
C ASN A 423 58.16 10.21 37.56
N LYS A 424 57.46 9.18 38.05
CA LYS A 424 57.37 7.85 37.43
C LYS A 424 56.00 7.59 36.78
N ILE A 425 55.13 8.60 36.72
CA ILE A 425 53.79 8.50 36.12
C ILE A 425 53.85 8.80 34.63
N LYS A 426 53.44 7.83 33.79
CA LYS A 426 53.44 7.94 32.33
C LYS A 426 52.12 8.49 31.76
N ILE A 427 50.99 8.00 32.27
CA ILE A 427 49.63 8.35 31.82
C ILE A 427 48.70 8.52 33.02
N ILE A 428 47.85 9.55 32.99
CA ILE A 428 46.80 9.79 33.98
C ILE A 428 45.45 9.77 33.29
N ASN A 429 44.58 8.87 33.71
CA ASN A 429 43.19 8.78 33.27
C ASN A 429 42.23 9.32 34.35
N SER A 430 40.93 9.32 34.04
CA SER A 430 39.92 9.84 34.95
C SER A 430 39.80 9.04 36.27
N THR A 431 40.17 7.76 36.26
CA THR A 431 39.99 6.79 37.36
C THR A 431 41.24 5.96 37.72
N LYS A 432 42.32 6.03 36.92
CA LYS A 432 43.56 5.28 37.14
C LYS A 432 44.77 6.09 36.67
N ILE A 433 45.95 5.74 37.17
CA ILE A 433 47.24 6.19 36.64
C ILE A 433 48.06 5.00 36.17
N MET A 434 48.95 5.20 35.22
CA MET A 434 49.89 4.21 34.73
C MET A 434 51.32 4.68 35.00
N LEU A 435 52.13 3.81 35.60
CA LEU A 435 53.56 4.06 35.82
C LEU A 435 54.37 3.81 34.54
N ASP A 436 55.62 4.26 34.52
CA ASP A 436 56.58 3.98 33.43
C ASP A 436 56.81 2.47 33.22
N THR A 437 56.62 1.66 34.27
CA THR A 437 56.67 0.19 34.22
C THR A 437 55.48 -0.44 33.49
N GLY A 438 54.42 0.32 33.21
CA GLY A 438 53.16 -0.17 32.61
C GLY A 438 52.10 -0.62 33.62
N GLU A 439 52.39 -0.56 34.92
CA GLU A 439 51.45 -0.94 35.98
C GLU A 439 50.37 0.13 36.20
N TRP A 440 49.11 -0.31 36.37
CA TRP A 440 47.95 0.57 36.56
C TRP A 440 47.49 0.62 38.01
N ILE A 441 47.48 1.81 38.61
CA ILE A 441 47.03 2.05 39.98
C ILE A 441 45.74 2.89 39.97
N ASN A 442 44.76 2.49 40.79
CA ASN A 442 43.47 3.19 40.87
C ASN A 442 43.60 4.56 41.55
N LEU A 443 43.01 5.59 40.93
CA LEU A 443 42.98 6.96 41.41
C LEU A 443 41.61 7.27 42.02
N SER A 444 41.59 7.67 43.29
CA SER A 444 40.36 8.07 43.97
C SER A 444 39.90 9.45 43.53
N ARG A 445 38.58 9.67 43.45
CA ARG A 445 37.98 10.96 43.13
C ARG A 445 38.42 12.08 44.08
N VAL A 446 38.59 11.77 45.38
CA VAL A 446 38.98 12.75 46.41
C VAL A 446 40.43 13.21 46.23
N TYR A 447 41.35 12.28 45.93
CA TYR A 447 42.77 12.60 45.77
C TYR A 447 43.11 13.15 44.37
N LYS A 448 42.20 13.02 43.40
CA LYS A 448 42.35 13.54 42.04
C LYS A 448 42.54 15.05 41.98
N GLU A 449 41.79 15.80 42.79
CA GLU A 449 41.91 17.28 42.89
C GLU A 449 43.30 17.68 43.38
N ARG A 450 43.82 16.99 44.42
CA ARG A 450 45.16 17.24 44.96
C ARG A 450 46.28 16.91 43.97
N LEU A 451 46.15 15.79 43.24
CA LEU A 451 47.09 15.41 42.19
C LEU A 451 47.09 16.45 41.04
N LYS A 452 45.93 16.94 40.61
CA LYS A 452 45.83 18.00 39.59
C LYS A 452 46.51 19.28 40.05
N ASN A 453 46.29 19.72 41.29
CA ASN A 453 46.87 20.96 41.81
C ASN A 453 48.41 20.91 41.85
N ILE A 454 48.99 19.76 42.19
CA ILE A 454 50.45 19.57 42.21
C ILE A 454 51.04 19.51 40.79
N LEU A 455 50.30 18.95 39.82
CA LEU A 455 50.76 18.90 38.42
C LEU A 455 50.60 20.23 37.66
N HIS A 456 49.78 21.16 38.17
CA HIS A 456 49.53 22.48 37.56
C HIS A 456 50.30 23.64 38.22
N LYS A 457 50.80 23.47 39.45
CA LYS A 457 51.73 24.40 40.11
C LYS A 457 53.15 23.84 39.99
N GLU A 458 53.81 24.13 38.89
CA GLU A 458 55.28 24.31 38.72
C GLU A 458 55.60 24.49 37.24
#